data_AF-A0A528GHJ5-F1
#
_entry.id   AF-A0A528GHJ5-F1
#
_cell.length_a   1.000
_cell.length_b   1.000
_cell.length_c   1.000
_cell.angle_alpha   90.00
_cell.angle_beta   90.00
_cell.angle_gamma   90.00
#
_symmetry.space_group_name_H-M   'P 1'
#
loop_
_entity.id
_entity.type
_entity.pdbx_description
1 polymer ?
#
loop_
_entity_poly.entity_id
_entity_poly.type
_entity_poly.pdbx_seq_one_letter_code
_entity_poly.pdbx_strand_id
1 'polypeptide(L)'
;LNALLSKLLGGNISLSVMDYNALIAADVNLLSFIDALAVQQQLTGVSYSEVLASKATVGQIATAMADVSPVGSTSTLALQTIASRTTSTVKIPLNHLVDLGSMGQLGLGQKSPGFSVDASAMGMLT
;
A
#
# COMPACT_ATOMS: atom_id res chain seq x y z
N LEU A 1 -13.40 -15.99 -9.84
CA LEU A 1 -12.50 -15.35 -8.85
C LEU A 1 -12.22 -13.88 -9.15
N ASN A 2 -12.05 -13.47 -10.42
CA ASN A 2 -11.71 -12.09 -10.79
C ASN A 2 -12.81 -11.03 -10.57
N ALA A 3 -14.10 -11.36 -10.72
CA ALA A 3 -15.14 -10.33 -10.75
C ALA A 3 -15.36 -9.57 -9.42
N LEU A 4 -15.02 -10.17 -8.27
CA LEU A 4 -15.18 -9.54 -6.95
C LEU A 4 -14.07 -8.50 -6.70
N LEU A 5 -12.82 -8.90 -6.92
CA LEU A 5 -11.65 -8.02 -6.82
C LEU A 5 -11.70 -6.92 -7.89
N SER A 6 -12.09 -7.24 -9.13
CA SER A 6 -12.29 -6.23 -10.17
C SER A 6 -13.34 -5.20 -9.74
N LYS A 7 -14.45 -5.59 -9.11
CA LYS A 7 -15.45 -4.64 -8.60
C LYS A 7 -14.91 -3.74 -7.49
N LEU A 8 -14.13 -4.30 -6.55
CA LEU A 8 -13.50 -3.53 -5.47
C LEU A 8 -12.48 -2.51 -6.02
N LEU A 9 -11.70 -2.92 -7.02
CA LEU A 9 -10.67 -2.10 -7.65
C LEU A 9 -11.20 -1.14 -8.73
N GLY A 10 -12.52 -1.10 -8.98
CA GLY A 10 -13.14 -0.14 -9.92
C GLY A 10 -13.61 -0.71 -11.26
N GLY A 11 -14.15 -1.94 -11.27
CA GLY A 11 -14.87 -2.60 -12.36
C GLY A 11 -14.06 -3.00 -13.59
N ASN A 12 -12.99 -2.26 -13.93
CA ASN A 12 -12.25 -2.37 -15.19
C ASN A 12 -10.81 -2.89 -15.03
N ILE A 13 -10.39 -3.20 -13.80
CA ILE A 13 -9.05 -3.76 -13.57
C ILE A 13 -9.12 -5.29 -13.76
N SER A 14 -8.45 -5.76 -14.80
CA SER A 14 -8.22 -7.19 -15.06
C SER A 14 -6.75 -7.50 -14.84
N LEU A 15 -6.46 -8.22 -13.75
CA LEU A 15 -5.14 -8.77 -13.45
C LEU A 15 -5.05 -10.21 -13.97
N SER A 16 -3.88 -10.58 -14.49
CA SER A 16 -3.59 -11.95 -14.88
C SER A 16 -3.35 -12.84 -13.67
N VAL A 17 -3.39 -14.15 -13.85
CA VAL A 17 -3.04 -15.12 -12.79
C VAL A 17 -1.60 -14.90 -12.31
N MET A 18 -0.70 -14.50 -13.21
CA MET A 18 0.69 -14.19 -12.87
C MET A 18 0.79 -12.95 -11.97
N ASP A 19 0.03 -11.90 -12.26
CA ASP A 19 -0.01 -10.70 -11.43
C ASP A 19 -0.52 -11.01 -10.02
N TYR A 20 -1.57 -11.83 -9.90
CA TYR A 20 -2.06 -12.27 -8.60
C TYR A 20 -1.02 -13.06 -7.82
N ASN A 21 -0.37 -14.04 -8.45
CA ASN A 21 0.69 -14.82 -7.79
C ASN A 21 1.85 -13.92 -7.35
N ALA A 22 2.22 -12.93 -8.15
CA ALA A 22 3.24 -11.96 -7.81
C ALA A 22 2.84 -11.09 -6.61
N LEU A 23 1.59 -10.62 -6.55
CA LEU A 23 1.07 -9.86 -5.40
C LEU A 23 0.96 -10.70 -4.13
N ILE A 24 0.55 -11.97 -4.24
CA ILE A 24 0.49 -12.91 -3.11
C ILE A 24 1.88 -13.16 -2.53
N ALA A 25 2.88 -13.30 -3.40
CA ALA A 25 4.27 -13.55 -3.01
C ALA A 25 5.05 -12.27 -2.66
N ALA A 26 4.44 -11.09 -2.77
CA ALA A 26 5.09 -9.82 -2.49
C ALA A 26 4.89 -9.39 -1.04
N ASP A 27 6.01 -9.23 -0.35
CA ASP A 27 6.08 -8.59 0.96
C ASP A 27 6.46 -7.12 0.79
N VAL A 28 5.70 -6.25 1.46
CA VAL A 28 5.88 -4.80 1.44
C VAL A 28 6.34 -4.34 2.81
N ASN A 29 7.47 -3.64 2.85
CA ASN A 29 7.92 -3.04 4.10
C ASN A 29 6.97 -1.91 4.52
N LEU A 30 6.31 -2.10 5.64
CA LEU A 30 5.23 -1.24 6.10
C LEU A 30 5.70 0.17 6.44
N LEU A 31 6.85 0.32 7.11
CA LEU A 31 7.36 1.64 7.47
C LEU A 31 7.71 2.45 6.23
N SER A 32 8.43 1.84 5.29
CA SER A 32 8.69 2.45 3.98
C SER A 32 7.40 2.78 3.24
N PHE A 33 6.41 1.89 3.28
CA PHE A 33 5.10 2.14 2.66
C PHE A 33 4.40 3.34 3.27
N ILE A 34 4.38 3.48 4.60
CA ILE A 34 3.75 4.62 5.27
C ILE A 34 4.49 5.91 4.93
N ASP A 35 5.83 5.87 4.86
CA ASP A 35 6.63 7.01 4.41
C ASP A 35 6.26 7.41 2.96
N ALA A 36 6.17 6.44 2.04
CA ALA A 36 5.74 6.68 0.66
C ALA A 36 4.30 7.22 0.58
N LEU A 37 3.40 6.71 1.42
CA LEU A 37 2.01 7.16 1.46
C LEU A 37 1.89 8.59 2.00
N ALA A 38 2.70 8.96 2.97
CA ALA A 38 2.79 10.34 3.46
C ALA A 38 3.16 11.30 2.32
N VAL A 39 4.11 10.90 1.45
CA VAL A 39 4.49 11.67 0.25
C VAL A 39 3.30 11.78 -0.71
N GLN A 40 2.59 10.68 -0.99
CA GLN A 40 1.39 10.69 -1.86
C GLN A 40 0.27 11.60 -1.33
N GLN A 41 0.20 11.80 -0.02
CA GLN A 41 -0.80 12.65 0.64
C GLN A 41 -0.28 14.03 1.05
N GLN A 42 0.98 14.36 0.72
CA GLN A 42 1.65 15.61 1.09
C GLN A 42 1.63 15.88 2.61
N LEU A 43 1.70 14.82 3.41
CA LEU A 43 1.78 14.90 4.87
C LEU A 43 3.24 15.06 5.29
N THR A 44 3.54 16.12 6.03
CA THR A 44 4.89 16.43 6.52
C THR A 44 4.88 16.70 8.01
N GLY A 45 5.93 16.28 8.72
CA GLY A 45 6.05 16.55 10.16
C GLY A 45 5.06 15.78 11.03
N VAL A 46 4.46 14.72 10.50
CA VAL A 46 3.54 13.83 11.21
C VAL A 46 4.25 12.54 11.64
N SER A 47 3.59 11.77 12.49
CA SER A 47 3.99 10.43 12.92
C SER A 47 3.40 9.33 12.02
N TYR A 48 3.93 8.12 12.13
CA TYR A 48 3.39 6.95 11.43
C TYR A 48 1.90 6.71 11.77
N SER A 49 1.51 6.89 13.03
CA SER A 49 0.12 6.73 13.48
C SER A 49 -0.82 7.77 12.89
N GLU A 50 -0.36 9.02 12.71
CA GLU A 50 -1.14 10.08 12.07
C GLU A 50 -1.35 9.81 10.58
N VAL A 51 -0.36 9.23 9.89
CA VAL A 51 -0.57 8.76 8.51
C VAL A 51 -1.54 7.59 8.48
N LEU A 52 -1.46 6.62 9.38
CA LEU A 52 -2.42 5.51 9.46
C LEU A 52 -3.83 5.97 9.89
N ALA A 53 -3.97 7.07 10.62
CA ALA A 53 -5.28 7.66 10.93
C ALA A 53 -5.93 8.36 9.73
N SER A 54 -5.17 8.62 8.67
CA SER A 54 -5.67 9.25 7.44
C SER A 54 -6.46 8.26 6.57
N LYS A 55 -6.99 8.76 5.45
CA LYS A 55 -7.72 7.95 4.47
C LYS A 55 -7.10 8.12 3.09
N ALA A 56 -6.73 7.02 2.46
CA ALA A 56 -6.13 7.01 1.13
C ALA A 56 -7.04 6.30 0.12
N THR A 57 -6.91 6.64 -1.16
CA THR A 57 -7.56 5.87 -2.23
C THR A 57 -6.77 4.60 -2.52
N VAL A 58 -7.43 3.61 -3.13
CA VAL A 58 -6.76 2.39 -3.63
C VAL A 58 -5.60 2.74 -4.56
N GLY A 59 -5.73 3.80 -5.36
CA GLY A 59 -4.66 4.27 -6.24
C GLY A 59 -3.45 4.76 -5.47
N GLN A 60 -3.66 5.58 -4.43
CA GLN A 60 -2.57 6.06 -3.58
C GLN A 60 -1.88 4.92 -2.82
N ILE A 61 -2.66 3.95 -2.31
CA ILE A 61 -2.14 2.75 -1.64
C ILE A 61 -1.27 1.95 -2.63
N ALA A 62 -1.80 1.63 -3.81
CA ALA A 62 -1.09 0.86 -4.82
C ALA A 62 0.18 1.58 -5.32
N THR A 63 0.15 2.90 -5.50
CA THR A 63 1.34 3.70 -5.85
C THR A 63 2.39 3.62 -4.74
N ALA A 64 2.01 3.86 -3.48
CA ALA A 64 2.94 3.82 -2.36
C ALA A 64 3.57 2.43 -2.18
N MET A 65 2.81 1.35 -2.40
CA MET A 65 3.34 -0.01 -2.38
C MET A 65 4.31 -0.27 -3.55
N ALA A 66 4.00 0.24 -4.74
CA ALA A 66 4.88 0.10 -5.90
C ALA A 66 6.21 0.83 -5.70
N ASP A 67 6.19 2.01 -5.05
CA ASP A 67 7.37 2.84 -4.79
C ASP A 67 8.39 2.17 -3.86
N VAL A 68 7.92 1.26 -2.99
CA VAL A 68 8.78 0.55 -2.02
C VAL A 68 9.07 -0.89 -2.42
N SER A 69 8.43 -1.38 -3.49
CA SER A 69 8.64 -2.72 -4.01
C SER A 69 9.94 -2.80 -4.83
N PRO A 70 10.58 -3.99 -4.93
CA PRO A 70 11.78 -4.16 -5.74
C PRO A 70 11.58 -3.71 -7.19
N VAL A 71 12.45 -2.83 -7.67
CA VAL A 71 12.38 -2.27 -9.02
C VAL A 71 12.40 -3.39 -10.06
N GLY A 72 11.46 -3.34 -11.01
CA GLY A 72 11.35 -4.30 -12.10
C GLY A 72 10.70 -5.64 -11.73
N SER A 73 10.21 -5.80 -10.49
CA SER A 73 9.45 -6.99 -10.10
C SER A 73 8.06 -7.03 -10.73
N THR A 74 7.52 -8.24 -10.93
CA THR A 74 6.17 -8.44 -11.46
C THR A 74 5.10 -7.86 -10.52
N SER A 75 5.33 -7.87 -9.20
CA SER A 75 4.43 -7.24 -8.24
C SER A 75 4.41 -5.72 -8.38
N THR A 76 5.55 -5.07 -8.60
CA THR A 76 5.61 -3.62 -8.90
C THR A 76 4.78 -3.27 -10.14
N LEU A 77 4.89 -4.06 -11.22
CA LEU A 77 4.10 -3.85 -12.45
C LEU A 77 2.59 -4.02 -12.21
N ALA A 78 2.21 -5.05 -11.43
CA ALA A 78 0.83 -5.27 -11.05
C ALA A 78 0.28 -4.10 -10.21
N LEU A 79 1.03 -3.64 -9.21
CA LEU A 79 0.69 -2.48 -8.37
C LEU A 79 0.56 -1.19 -9.19
N GLN A 80 1.48 -0.93 -10.12
CA GLN A 80 1.40 0.21 -11.06
C GLN A 80 0.18 0.12 -11.97
N THR A 81 -0.19 -1.08 -12.40
CA THR A 81 -1.40 -1.32 -13.19
C THR A 81 -2.65 -1.00 -12.37
N ILE A 82 -2.69 -1.40 -11.10
CA ILE A 82 -3.80 -1.05 -10.20
C ILE A 82 -3.85 0.46 -9.99
N ALA A 83 -2.73 1.09 -9.68
CA ALA A 83 -2.63 2.53 -9.43
C ALA A 83 -3.10 3.38 -10.63
N SER A 84 -2.72 2.97 -11.85
CA SER A 84 -3.06 3.71 -13.08
C SER A 84 -4.48 3.45 -13.59
N ARG A 85 -5.07 2.29 -13.29
CA ARG A 85 -6.38 1.88 -13.83
C ARG A 85 -7.52 1.98 -12.83
N THR A 86 -7.23 2.17 -11.55
CA THR A 86 -8.28 2.39 -10.56
C THR A 86 -8.95 3.74 -10.80
N THR A 87 -10.26 3.69 -10.94
CA THR A 87 -11.12 4.88 -11.06
C THR A 87 -11.85 5.18 -9.75
N SER A 88 -11.66 4.31 -8.74
CA SER A 88 -12.30 4.46 -7.44
C SER A 88 -11.64 5.60 -6.67
N THR A 89 -12.43 6.61 -6.35
CA THR A 89 -12.04 7.74 -5.49
C THR A 89 -12.41 7.49 -4.02
N VAL A 90 -12.93 6.30 -3.71
CA VAL A 90 -13.28 5.89 -2.35
C VAL A 90 -12.02 5.91 -1.50
N LYS A 91 -12.09 6.67 -0.40
CA LYS A 91 -11.01 6.75 0.59
C LYS A 91 -11.24 5.73 1.69
N ILE A 92 -10.25 4.87 1.91
CA ILE A 92 -10.28 3.78 2.89
C ILE A 92 -9.50 4.23 4.13
N PRO A 93 -10.07 4.09 5.35
CA PRO A 93 -9.33 4.35 6.58
C PRO A 93 -8.22 3.32 6.77
N LEU A 94 -7.01 3.78 7.07
CA LEU A 94 -5.81 2.93 7.10
C LEU A 94 -5.49 2.35 8.48
N ASN A 95 -6.19 2.84 9.51
CA ASN A 95 -6.06 2.42 10.90
C ASN A 95 -6.38 0.95 11.14
N HIS A 96 -7.04 0.29 10.19
CA HIS A 96 -7.34 -1.13 10.22
C HIS A 96 -6.27 -2.00 9.55
N LEU A 97 -5.29 -1.39 8.87
CA LEU A 97 -4.27 -2.15 8.15
C LEU A 97 -3.23 -2.76 9.09
N VAL A 98 -2.69 -1.97 10.02
CA VAL A 98 -1.70 -2.41 11.00
C VAL A 98 -1.76 -1.57 12.28
N ASP A 99 -1.62 -2.24 13.43
CA ASP A 99 -1.30 -1.59 14.71
C ASP A 99 0.23 -1.58 14.91
N LEU A 100 0.82 -0.38 14.91
CA LEU A 100 2.25 -0.18 15.13
C LEU A 100 2.61 -0.07 16.63
N GLY A 101 1.62 -0.08 17.52
CA GLY A 101 1.82 0.15 18.95
C GLY A 101 2.59 1.45 19.23
N SER A 102 3.58 1.39 20.12
CA SER A 102 4.43 2.54 20.46
C SER A 102 5.24 3.09 19.29
N MET A 103 5.51 2.28 18.25
CA MET A 103 6.24 2.70 17.06
C MET A 103 5.44 3.70 16.21
N GLY A 104 4.12 3.66 16.30
CA GLY A 104 3.25 4.61 15.62
C GLY A 104 3.50 6.07 16.04
N GLN A 105 4.07 6.29 17.23
CA GLN A 105 4.38 7.63 17.74
C GLN A 105 5.69 8.21 17.19
N LEU A 106 6.49 7.40 16.48
CA LEU A 106 7.70 7.88 15.85
C LEU A 106 7.36 8.82 14.68
N GLY A 107 8.13 9.89 14.54
CA GLY A 107 8.06 10.76 13.37
C GLY A 107 8.42 9.99 12.10
N LEU A 108 7.84 10.38 10.96
CA LEU A 108 8.17 9.78 9.67
C LEU A 108 9.68 9.78 9.41
N GLY A 109 10.19 8.69 8.83
CA GLY A 109 11.61 8.47 8.58
C GLY A 109 12.49 8.14 9.80
N GLN A 110 11.97 8.15 11.03
CA GLN A 110 12.72 7.80 12.25
C GLN A 110 12.87 6.27 12.44
N LYS A 111 13.34 5.56 11.40
CA LYS A 111 13.52 4.10 11.47
C LYS A 111 14.80 3.72 12.21
N SER A 112 14.70 2.81 13.17
CA SER A 112 15.87 2.17 13.78
C SER A 112 16.42 1.05 12.87
N PRO A 113 17.74 0.98 12.63
CA PRO A 113 18.33 -0.14 11.89
C PRO A 113 18.04 -1.47 12.61
N GLY A 114 17.46 -2.45 11.89
CA GLY A 114 17.16 -3.78 12.43
C GLY A 114 15.68 -4.06 12.73
N PHE A 115 14.78 -3.08 12.52
CA PHE A 115 13.34 -3.28 12.68
C PHE A 115 12.63 -3.12 11.33
N SER A 116 12.12 -4.23 10.82
CA SER A 116 11.27 -4.28 9.61
C SER A 116 9.95 -4.96 9.98
N VAL A 117 8.86 -4.32 9.62
CA VAL A 117 7.52 -4.92 9.64
C VAL A 117 7.12 -5.05 8.19
N ASP A 118 6.89 -6.28 7.76
CA ASP A 118 6.49 -6.56 6.39
C ASP A 118 5.02 -7.00 6.38
N ALA A 119 4.30 -6.59 5.34
CA ALA A 119 2.90 -6.92 5.12
C ALA A 119 2.71 -7.49 3.71
N SER A 120 1.85 -8.50 3.58
CA SER A 120 1.53 -9.07 2.27
C SER A 120 0.80 -8.04 1.41
N ALA A 121 1.26 -7.84 0.17
CA ALA A 121 0.68 -6.86 -0.73
C ALA A 121 -0.81 -7.12 -0.99
N MET A 122 -1.22 -8.38 -1.11
CA MET A 122 -2.63 -8.72 -1.28
C MET A 122 -3.48 -8.33 -0.07
N GLY A 123 -2.97 -8.58 1.15
CA GLY A 123 -3.69 -8.23 2.38
C GLY A 123 -3.89 -6.73 2.56
N MET A 124 -3.02 -5.91 1.98
CA MET A 124 -3.16 -4.44 2.02
C MET A 124 -4.17 -3.89 1.02
N LEU A 125 -4.55 -4.67 0.00
CA LEU A 125 -5.46 -4.26 -1.08
C LEU A 125 -6.91 -4.74 -0.90
N THR A 126 -7.16 -5.67 0.04
CA THR A 126 -8.46 -6.32 0.26
C THR A 126 -9.03 -6.02 1.63
#